data_AF-F9PR29-F1
#
_entry.id   AF-F9PR29-F1
#
_cell.length_a   1.000
_cell.length_b   1.000
_cell.length_c   1.000
_cell.angle_alpha   90.00
_cell.angle_beta   90.00
_cell.angle_gamma   90.00
#
_symmetry.space_group_name_H-M   'P 1'
#
loop_
_entity.id
_entity.type
_entity.pdbx_description
1 polymer ?
#
loop_
_entity_poly.entity_id
_entity_poly.type
_entity_poly.pdbx_seq_one_letter_code
_entity_poly.pdbx_strand_id
1 'polypeptide(L)' 'MNKKFQKIVALSLLFSMVIVNVSFAQENNVIKKSETLYVTVDGDEIKDKTVSVWLNSNKNIKVKDKSNLKEVKI' A
#
# COMPACT_ATOMS: atom_id res chain seq x y z
N MET A 1 32.40 -26.95 -16.65
CA MET A 1 31.37 -26.50 -15.69
C MET A 1 30.30 -27.59 -15.55
N ASN A 2 29.85 -27.91 -14.33
CA ASN A 2 28.87 -29.01 -14.12
C ASN A 2 27.51 -28.65 -14.73
N LYS A 3 26.90 -29.54 -15.52
CA LYS A 3 25.60 -29.32 -16.16
C LYS A 3 24.46 -29.06 -15.15
N LYS A 4 24.53 -29.63 -13.94
CA LYS A 4 23.57 -29.34 -12.85
C LYS A 4 23.71 -27.89 -12.36
N PHE A 5 24.94 -27.42 -12.21
CA PHE A 5 25.23 -26.05 -11.80
C PHE A 5 24.76 -25.03 -12.85
N GLN A 6 25.03 -25.29 -14.14
CA GLN A 6 24.54 -24.45 -15.24
C GLN A 6 23.01 -24.31 -15.26
N LYS A 7 22.27 -25.41 -15.00
CA LYS A 7 20.80 -25.38 -14.93
C LYS A 7 20.29 -24.52 -13.77
N ILE A 8 20.92 -24.61 -12.60
CA ILE A 8 20.54 -23.81 -11.42
C ILE A 8 20.77 -22.31 -11.70
N VAL A 9 21.93 -21.97 -12.27
CA VAL A 9 22.26 -20.58 -12.62
C VAL A 9 21.28 -20.03 -13.66
N ALA A 10 20.99 -20.79 -14.73
CA ALA A 10 20.02 -20.38 -15.74
C ALA A 10 18.61 -20.16 -15.16
N LEU A 11 18.16 -21.05 -14.27
CA LEU A 11 16.85 -20.92 -13.63
C LEU A 11 16.78 -19.69 -12.71
N SER A 12 17.85 -19.43 -11.94
CA SER A 12 17.93 -18.26 -11.07
C SER A 12 17.90 -16.94 -11.85
N LEU A 13 18.57 -16.90 -13.01
CA LEU A 13 18.57 -15.74 -13.91
C LEU A 13 17.18 -15.47 -14.47
N LEU A 14 16.48 -16.50 -14.94
CA LEU A 14 15.10 -16.36 -15.43
C LEU A 14 14.13 -15.90 -14.33
N PHE A 15 14.24 -16.46 -13.13
CA PHE A 15 13.42 -16.03 -11.99
C PHE A 15 13.66 -14.57 -11.62
N SER A 16 14.93 -14.12 -11.66
CA SER A 16 15.29 -12.74 -11.38
C SER A 16 14.60 -11.76 -12.35
N MET A 17 14.51 -12.11 -13.64
CA MET A 17 13.86 -11.28 -14.66
C MET A 17 12.34 -11.16 -14.48
N VAL A 18 11.68 -12.21 -13.98
CA VAL A 18 10.22 -12.19 -13.77
C VAL A 18 9.87 -11.30 -12.58
N ILE A 19 10.57 -11.44 -11.44
CA ILE A 19 10.23 -10.75 -10.19
C ILE A 19 10.25 -9.23 -10.34
N VAL A 20 11.26 -8.66 -11.03
CA VAL A 20 11.38 -7.21 -11.17
C VAL A 20 10.19 -6.60 -11.90
N ASN A 21 9.71 -7.25 -12.97
CA ASN A 21 8.59 -6.74 -13.77
C ASN A 21 7.26 -6.75 -13.00
N VAL A 22 7.02 -7.74 -12.14
CA VAL A 22 5.79 -7.80 -11.34
C VAL A 22 5.77 -6.72 -10.26
N SER A 23 6.90 -6.45 -9.60
CA SER A 23 7.00 -5.41 -8.57
C SER A 23 6.73 -4.00 -9.14
N PHE A 24 7.29 -3.66 -10.31
CA PHE A 24 7.03 -2.37 -10.95
C PHE A 24 5.62 -2.24 -11.54
N ALA A 25 5.03 -3.33 -12.04
CA ALA A 25 3.65 -3.33 -12.51
C ALA A 25 2.64 -3.17 -11.37
N GLN A 26 2.96 -3.70 -10.18
CA GLN A 26 2.16 -3.53 -8.98
C GLN A 26 2.13 -2.06 -8.54
N GLU A 27 3.27 -1.36 -8.57
CA GLU A 27 3.39 0.05 -8.16
C GLU A 27 2.47 0.99 -8.97
N ASN A 28 2.35 0.75 -10.28
CA ASN A 28 1.46 1.50 -11.18
C ASN A 28 -0.05 1.24 -10.97
N ASN A 29 -0.41 0.29 -10.11
CA ASN A 29 -1.80 -0.01 -9.73
C ASN A 29 -2.04 0.22 -8.23
N VAL A 30 -1.08 0.80 -7.51
CA VAL A 30 -1.25 1.12 -6.09
C VAL A 30 -2.19 2.32 -5.95
N ILE A 31 -3.25 2.15 -5.17
CA ILE A 31 -4.06 3.25 -4.64
C ILE A 31 -3.33 3.76 -3.40
N LYS A 32 -2.91 5.02 -3.43
CA LYS A 32 -2.31 5.69 -2.27
C LYS A 32 -3.44 6.20 -1.38
N LYS A 33 -3.35 5.90 -0.10
CA LYS A 33 -4.31 6.34 0.92
C LYS A 33 -3.64 7.32 1.86
N SER A 34 -4.26 8.47 2.06
CA SER A 34 -3.88 9.46 3.07
C SER A 34 -5.06 9.65 4.02
N GLU A 35 -4.78 9.68 5.32
CA GLU A 35 -5.79 9.87 6.36
C GLU A 35 -5.37 11.05 7.25
N THR A 36 -6.33 11.87 7.66
CA THR A 36 -6.10 12.99 8.57
C THR A 36 -7.21 13.01 9.60
N LEU A 37 -6.83 12.98 10.89
CA LEU A 37 -7.74 13.07 12.03
C LEU A 37 -7.67 14.49 12.60
N TYR A 38 -8.82 15.15 12.65
CA TYR A 38 -9.02 16.40 13.36
C TYR A 38 -9.70 16.09 14.69
N VAL A 39 -9.13 16.60 15.78
CA VAL A 39 -9.66 16.42 17.15
C VAL A 39 -9.88 17.79 17.74
N THR A 40 -11.10 18.05 18.19
CA THR A 40 -11.43 19.25 18.95
C THR A 40 -11.43 18.90 20.44
N VAL A 41 -10.59 19.57 21.21
CA VAL A 41 -10.45 19.37 22.66
C VAL A 41 -10.84 20.65 23.39
N ASP A 42 -11.59 20.51 24.47
CA ASP A 42 -11.97 21.59 25.39
C ASP A 42 -11.64 21.15 26.82
N GLY A 43 -10.62 21.78 27.42
CA GLY A 43 -9.99 21.29 28.64
C GLY A 43 -9.34 19.92 28.42
N ASP A 44 -9.74 18.94 29.25
CA ASP A 44 -9.31 17.54 29.14
C ASP A 44 -10.32 16.67 28.36
N GLU A 45 -11.40 17.25 27.83
CA GLU A 45 -12.45 16.51 27.12
C GLU A 45 -12.35 16.65 25.59
N ILE A 46 -12.43 15.53 24.88
CA ILE A 46 -12.56 15.51 23.43
C ILE A 46 -14.02 15.78 23.06
N LYS A 47 -14.28 16.91 22.40
CA LYS A 47 -15.62 17.34 21.98
C LYS A 47 -16.02 16.85 20.60
N ASP A 48 -15.06 16.77 19.67
CA ASP A 48 -15.32 16.28 18.32
C ASP A 48 -14.12 15.53 17.73
N LYS A 49 -14.42 14.57 16.85
CA LYS A 49 -13.44 13.86 16.04
C LYS A 49 -13.94 13.77 14.61
N THR A 50 -13.23 14.39 13.69
CA THR A 50 -13.53 14.33 12.25
C THR A 50 -12.37 13.66 11.52
N VAL A 51 -12.68 12.66 10.69
CA VAL A 51 -11.67 11.99 9.85
C VAL A 51 -11.87 12.33 8.39
N SER A 52 -10.79 12.76 7.75
CA SER A 52 -10.71 12.93 6.30
C SER A 52 -9.87 11.82 5.68
N VAL A 53 -10.43 11.13 4.69
CA VAL A 53 -9.74 10.06 3.96
C VAL A 53 -9.65 10.45 2.49
N TRP A 54 -8.43 10.41 1.94
CA TRP A 54 -8.14 10.68 0.54
C TRP A 54 -7.53 9.46 -0.13
N LEU A 55 -8.14 9.01 -1.23
CA LEU A 55 -7.63 7.95 -2.09
C LEU A 55 -7.15 8.58 -3.40
N ASN A 56 -5.89 8.33 -3.77
CA ASN A 56 -5.28 8.88 -4.99
C ASN A 56 -4.63 7.75 -5.81
N SER A 57 -4.80 7.81 -7.13
CA SER A 57 -4.13 6.95 -8.09
C SER A 57 -4.01 7.68 -9.43
N ASN A 58 -2.98 7.34 -10.20
CA ASN A 58 -2.82 7.82 -11.58
C ASN A 58 -3.83 7.16 -12.55
N LYS A 59 -4.67 6.23 -12.07
CA LYS A 59 -5.71 5.53 -12.83
C LYS A 59 -7.07 5.74 -12.15
N ASN A 60 -8.15 5.49 -12.90
CA ASN A 60 -9.50 5.55 -12.35
C ASN A 60 -9.66 4.62 -11.14
N ILE A 61 -9.99 5.22 -10.00
CA ILE A 61 -10.20 4.51 -8.73
C ILE A 61 -11.61 3.91 -8.73
N LYS A 62 -11.72 2.59 -8.63
CA LYS A 62 -13.00 1.84 -8.51
C LYS A 62 -13.15 1.16 -7.14
N VAL A 63 -12.42 1.64 -6.13
CA VAL A 63 -12.41 1.08 -4.78
C VAL A 63 -12.94 2.13 -3.81
N LYS A 64 -13.82 1.71 -2.89
CA LYS A 64 -14.28 2.51 -1.78
C LYS A 64 -13.46 2.20 -0.53
N ASP A 65 -13.16 3.21 0.27
CA ASP A 65 -12.54 3.00 1.57
C ASP A 65 -13.44 2.14 2.48
N LYS A 66 -12.84 1.16 3.16
CA LYS A 66 -13.52 0.24 4.08
C LYS A 66 -13.05 0.40 5.53
N SER A 67 -12.15 1.34 5.81
CA SER A 67 -11.69 1.58 7.18
C SER A 67 -12.85 1.98 8.08
N ASN A 68 -12.92 1.34 9.24
CA ASN A 68 -13.86 1.69 10.30
C ASN A 68 -13.05 2.36 11.40
N LEU A 69 -13.09 3.69 11.44
CA LEU A 69 -12.22 4.53 12.29
C LEU A 69 -12.69 4.56 13.77
N LYS A 70 -13.33 3.49 14.23
CA LYS A 70 -13.86 3.38 15.60
C LYS A 70 -12.76 3.29 16.66
N GLU A 71 -11.57 2.84 16.28
CA GLU A 71 -10.43 2.70 17.18
C GLU A 71 -9.29 3.61 16.73
N VAL A 72 -9.45 4.92 16.92
CA VAL A 72 -8.29 5.83 16.90
C VAL A 72 -7.84 6.09 18.33
N LYS A 73 -6.74 5.44 18.71
CA LYS A 73 -6.00 5.77 19.94
C LYS A 73 -5.32 7.13 19.72
N ILE A 74 -5.74 8.11 20.51
CA ILE A 74 -5.06 9.41 20.64
C ILE A 74 -4.17 9.31 21.87
#